data_AF-A0A2T7Q3B9-F1
#
_entry.id   AF-A0A2T7Q3B9-F1
#
_cell.length_a   1.000
_cell.length_b   1.000
_cell.length_c   1.000
_cell.angle_alpha   90.00
_cell.angle_beta   90.00
_cell.angle_gamma   90.00
#
_symmetry.space_group_name_H-M   'P 1'
#
loop_
_entity.id
_entity.type
_entity.pdbx_description
1 polymer ?
#
loop_
_entity_poly.entity_id
_entity_poly.type
_entity_poly.pdbx_seq_one_letter_code
_entity_poly.pdbx_strand_id
1 'polypeptide(L)'
;MKSLTLCLNKLLSEGFEEDFKATDEGLQSLKTNKTYTPEQIQVVNFYRFEGASDPADNSILYAVETTDGAKGTLVDAFGPYADEKVDKFMKDVEEIYKKNTATEKAELL
;
A
#
# COMPACT_ATOMS: atom_id res chain seq x y z
N MET A 1 -18.71 -12.51 3.74
CA MET A 1 -17.50 -12.11 2.99
C MET A 1 -17.48 -10.59 2.93
N LYS A 2 -16.38 -9.92 3.32
CA LYS A 2 -16.26 -8.46 3.15
C LYS A 2 -15.79 -8.19 1.73
N SER A 3 -16.47 -7.33 1.00
CA SER A 3 -16.07 -6.93 -0.35
C SER A 3 -15.03 -5.82 -0.32
N LEU A 4 -14.27 -5.67 -1.41
CA LEU A 4 -13.34 -4.56 -1.61
C LEU A 4 -14.01 -3.20 -1.33
N THR A 5 -15.20 -2.98 -1.89
CA THR A 5 -15.99 -1.76 -1.71
C THR A 5 -16.33 -1.48 -0.25
N LEU A 6 -16.65 -2.51 0.55
CA LEU A 6 -16.92 -2.33 1.98
C LEU A 6 -15.67 -1.90 2.75
N CYS A 7 -14.51 -2.45 2.42
CA CYS A 7 -13.25 -2.05 3.04
C CYS A 7 -12.81 -0.64 2.61
N LEU A 8 -12.97 -0.26 1.35
CA LEU A 8 -12.71 1.10 0.86
C LEU A 8 -13.58 2.13 1.58
N ASN A 9 -14.90 1.90 1.68
CA ASN A 9 -15.79 2.80 2.40
C ASN A 9 -15.43 2.92 3.88
N LYS A 10 -14.99 1.81 4.49
CA LYS A 10 -14.52 1.83 5.87
C LYS A 10 -13.27 2.69 6.02
N LEU A 11 -12.25 2.47 5.19
CA LEU A 11 -11.01 3.25 5.23
C LEU A 11 -11.28 4.74 4.96
N LEU A 12 -12.17 5.06 4.02
CA LEU A 12 -12.59 6.43 3.77
C LEU A 12 -13.19 7.07 5.02
N SER A 13 -14.04 6.36 5.77
CA SER A 13 -14.59 6.85 7.06
C SER A 13 -13.54 7.00 8.17
N GLU A 14 -12.38 6.35 8.03
CA GLU A 14 -11.22 6.45 8.94
C GLU A 14 -10.21 7.54 8.48
N GLY A 15 -10.53 8.28 7.41
CA GLY A 15 -9.73 9.40 6.91
C GLY A 15 -8.72 9.05 5.81
N PHE A 16 -8.79 7.84 5.24
CA PHE A 16 -7.99 7.47 4.06
C PHE A 16 -8.67 8.02 2.80
N GLU A 17 -8.39 9.29 2.50
CA GLU A 17 -9.05 10.06 1.43
C GLU A 17 -8.22 10.18 0.14
N GLU A 18 -6.96 9.74 0.16
CA GLU A 18 -6.11 9.71 -1.03
C GLU A 18 -6.23 8.39 -1.78
N ASP A 19 -6.15 8.47 -3.10
CA ASP A 19 -5.95 7.31 -3.97
C ASP A 19 -4.52 7.34 -4.50
N PHE A 20 -3.80 6.25 -4.28
CA PHE A 20 -2.40 6.11 -4.67
C PHE A 20 -2.24 5.19 -5.87
N LYS A 21 -1.19 5.47 -6.65
CA LYS A 21 -0.75 4.64 -7.77
C LYS A 21 0.76 4.50 -7.76
N ALA A 22 1.27 3.28 -7.92
CA ALA A 22 2.70 3.07 -8.12
C ALA A 22 3.11 3.53 -9.53
N THR A 23 4.22 4.27 -9.61
CA THR A 23 4.84 4.74 -10.85
C THR A 23 6.33 4.41 -10.83
N ASP A 24 7.04 4.72 -11.91
CA ASP A 24 8.50 4.53 -11.96
C ASP A 24 9.26 5.47 -11.00
N GLU A 25 8.61 6.54 -10.55
CA GLU A 25 9.18 7.56 -9.66
C GLU A 25 8.83 7.34 -8.18
N GLY A 26 7.85 6.47 -7.87
CA GLY A 26 7.41 6.18 -6.51
C GLY A 26 5.89 5.98 -6.41
N LEU A 27 5.32 6.27 -5.25
CA LEU A 27 3.88 6.19 -5.01
C LEU A 27 3.25 7.57 -5.21
N GLN A 28 2.47 7.75 -6.27
CA GLN A 28 1.84 9.03 -6.62
C GLN A 28 0.42 9.11 -6.05
N SER A 29 0.10 10.21 -5.35
CA SER A 29 -1.29 10.59 -5.04
C SER A 29 -1.98 11.10 -6.31
N LEU A 30 -3.11 10.49 -6.65
CA LEU A 30 -3.92 10.89 -7.81
C LEU A 30 -4.68 12.20 -7.59
N LYS A 31 -4.86 12.62 -6.33
CA LYS A 31 -5.56 13.86 -5.98
C LYS A 31 -4.63 15.08 -6.00
N THR A 32 -3.39 14.92 -5.54
CA THR A 32 -2.42 16.01 -5.39
C THR A 32 -1.29 15.99 -6.43
N ASN A 33 -1.15 14.89 -7.17
CA ASN A 33 0.01 14.58 -8.05
C ASN A 33 1.36 14.49 -7.33
N LYS A 34 1.38 14.54 -5.99
CA LYS A 34 2.60 14.38 -5.21
C LYS A 34 3.07 12.92 -5.25
N THR A 35 4.36 12.71 -5.44
CA THR A 35 5.00 11.40 -5.44
C THR A 35 5.78 11.21 -4.15
N TYR A 36 5.67 10.02 -3.56
CA TYR A 36 6.31 9.61 -2.31
C TYR A 36 7.31 8.48 -2.57
N THR A 37 8.48 8.55 -1.91
CA THR A 37 9.45 7.45 -1.92
C THR A 37 9.04 6.34 -0.94
N PRO A 38 9.61 5.13 -1.05
CA PRO A 38 9.35 4.05 -0.09
C PRO A 38 9.60 4.42 1.38
N GLU A 39 10.59 5.27 1.69
CA GLU A 39 10.86 5.73 3.06
C GLU A 39 9.80 6.73 3.58
N GLN A 40 9.05 7.36 2.68
CA GLN A 40 8.09 8.40 3.02
C GLN A 40 6.69 7.84 3.30
N ILE A 41 6.50 6.53 3.19
CA ILE A 41 5.22 5.88 3.39
C ILE A 41 5.32 4.74 4.39
N GLN A 42 4.19 4.41 5.01
CA GLN A 42 4.01 3.26 5.89
C GLN A 42 2.73 2.54 5.49
N VAL A 43 2.82 1.23 5.26
CA VAL A 43 1.64 0.38 5.13
C VAL A 43 1.13 0.05 6.54
N VAL A 44 -0.01 0.61 6.91
CA VAL A 44 -0.61 0.40 8.25
C VAL A 44 -1.60 -0.75 8.28
N ASN A 45 -2.13 -1.15 7.11
CA ASN A 45 -2.96 -2.34 6.97
C ASN A 45 -2.95 -2.85 5.52
N PHE A 46 -3.28 -4.12 5.31
CA PHE A 46 -3.58 -4.65 3.99
C PHE A 46 -4.70 -5.69 4.04
N TYR A 47 -5.48 -5.77 2.97
CA TYR A 47 -6.56 -6.73 2.81
C TYR A 47 -6.38 -7.48 1.51
N ARG A 48 -6.43 -8.80 1.55
CA ARG A 48 -6.46 -9.64 0.36
C ARG A 48 -7.89 -10.05 0.08
N PHE A 49 -8.32 -9.86 -1.15
CA PHE A 49 -9.61 -10.30 -1.66
C PHE A 49 -9.36 -11.40 -2.67
N GLU A 50 -10.06 -12.51 -2.50
CA GLU A 50 -10.04 -13.63 -3.43
C GLU A 50 -11.43 -13.73 -4.07
N GLY A 51 -11.48 -13.67 -5.40
CA GLY A 51 -12.71 -13.89 -6.13
C GLY A 51 -13.10 -15.35 -6.14
N ALA A 52 -14.39 -15.64 -6.06
CA ALA A 52 -14.89 -17.02 -6.12
C ALA A 52 -14.78 -17.64 -7.53
N SER A 53 -14.53 -16.84 -8.57
CA SER A 53 -14.77 -17.24 -9.97
C SER A 53 -13.70 -16.81 -10.99
N ASP A 54 -12.97 -15.71 -10.78
CA ASP A 54 -11.91 -15.26 -11.70
C ASP A 54 -10.62 -14.93 -10.92
N PRO A 55 -9.44 -15.50 -11.25
CA PRO A 55 -8.18 -15.07 -10.67
C PRO A 55 -7.84 -13.58 -10.93
N ALA A 56 -8.49 -12.93 -11.91
CA ALA A 56 -8.42 -11.48 -12.11
C ALA A 56 -9.18 -10.67 -11.04
N ASP A 57 -10.09 -11.30 -10.29
CA ASP A 57 -10.78 -10.67 -9.16
C ASP A 57 -9.92 -10.64 -7.89
N ASN A 58 -8.77 -11.34 -7.90
CA ASN A 58 -7.86 -11.33 -6.77
C ASN A 58 -7.17 -9.98 -6.69
N SER A 59 -7.31 -9.32 -5.55
CA SER A 59 -6.76 -7.98 -5.36
C SER A 59 -6.27 -7.76 -3.94
N ILE A 60 -5.25 -6.92 -3.81
CA ILE A 60 -4.74 -6.46 -2.52
C ILE A 60 -5.06 -4.98 -2.38
N LEU A 61 -5.67 -4.61 -1.25
CA LEU A 61 -5.87 -3.24 -0.83
C LEU A 61 -4.89 -2.93 0.28
N TYR A 62 -4.00 -1.97 0.05
CA TYR A 62 -3.10 -1.42 1.05
C TYR A 62 -3.68 -0.12 1.60
N ALA A 63 -3.68 0.00 2.93
CA ALA A 63 -3.91 1.26 3.63
C ALA A 63 -2.55 1.89 3.95
N VAL A 64 -2.32 3.09 3.42
CA VAL A 64 -1.03 3.77 3.44
C VAL A 64 -1.16 5.08 4.20
N GLU A 65 -0.21 5.34 5.08
CA GLU A 65 0.03 6.66 5.68
C GLU A 65 1.38 7.20 5.20
N THR A 66 1.47 8.51 4.99
CA THR A 66 2.70 9.18 4.55
C THR A 66 3.30 10.00 5.68
N THR A 67 4.60 10.29 5.57
CA THR A 67 5.35 11.10 6.55
C THR A 67 4.85 12.54 6.71
N ASP A 68 4.14 13.08 5.73
CA ASP A 68 3.47 14.39 5.80
C ASP A 68 2.00 14.30 6.26
N GLY A 69 1.55 13.11 6.68
CA GLY A 69 0.24 12.89 7.28
C GLY A 69 -0.89 12.60 6.30
N ALA A 70 -0.62 12.48 5.00
CA ALA A 70 -1.63 12.02 4.05
C ALA A 70 -1.96 10.54 4.29
N LYS A 71 -3.23 10.18 4.09
CA LYS A 71 -3.73 8.83 4.26
C LYS A 71 -4.51 8.43 3.04
N GLY A 72 -4.25 7.23 2.53
CA GLY A 72 -4.91 6.77 1.33
C GLY A 72 -4.78 5.28 1.06
N THR A 73 -5.32 4.89 -0.07
CA THR A 73 -5.37 3.49 -0.47
C THR A 73 -4.60 3.24 -1.76
N LEU A 74 -3.94 2.08 -1.84
CA LEU A 74 -3.37 1.54 -3.06
C LEU A 74 -4.04 0.18 -3.32
N VAL A 75 -4.59 0.00 -4.52
CA VAL A 75 -5.16 -1.28 -4.95
C VAL A 75 -4.26 -1.88 -6.01
N ASP A 76 -3.94 -3.16 -5.84
CA ASP A 76 -3.20 -3.97 -6.81
C ASP A 76 -4.00 -5.21 -7.16
N ALA A 77 -3.83 -5.72 -8.37
CA ALA A 77 -4.25 -7.08 -8.69
C ALA A 77 -3.26 -8.07 -8.08
N PHE A 78 -3.68 -9.29 -7.76
CA PHE A 78 -2.80 -10.29 -7.16
C PHE A 78 -2.57 -11.48 -8.10
N GLY A 79 -1.35 -12.02 -8.11
CA GLY A 79 -0.97 -13.15 -8.94
C GLY A 79 -0.45 -12.72 -10.33
N PRO A 80 -0.82 -13.41 -11.42
CA PRO A 80 -0.25 -13.15 -12.75
C PRO A 80 -0.61 -11.77 -13.33
N TYR A 81 -1.54 -11.06 -12.69
CA TYR A 81 -1.99 -9.73 -13.08
C TYR A 81 -1.45 -8.62 -12.17
N ALA A 82 -0.62 -8.95 -11.17
CA ALA A 82 -0.04 -7.96 -10.27
C ALA A 82 0.79 -6.93 -11.03
N ASP A 83 0.67 -5.65 -10.64
CA ASP A 83 1.45 -4.58 -11.23
C ASP A 83 2.90 -4.68 -10.74
N GLU A 84 3.84 -4.92 -11.66
CA GLU A 84 5.27 -5.02 -11.35
C GLU A 84 5.80 -3.78 -10.60
N LYS A 85 5.20 -2.60 -10.82
CA LYS A 85 5.57 -1.37 -10.13
C LYS A 85 5.13 -1.40 -8.67
N VAL A 86 3.95 -1.96 -8.38
CA VAL A 86 3.46 -2.12 -7.01
C VAL A 86 4.33 -3.16 -6.29
N ASP A 87 4.61 -4.30 -6.91
CA ASP A 87 5.46 -5.35 -6.32
C ASP A 87 6.84 -4.81 -5.97
N LYS A 88 7.50 -4.14 -6.92
CA LYS A 88 8.80 -3.51 -6.69
C LYS A 88 8.75 -2.48 -5.56
N PHE A 89 7.78 -1.56 -5.60
CA PHE A 89 7.66 -0.50 -4.60
C PHE A 89 7.44 -1.08 -3.20
N MET A 90 6.53 -2.06 -3.06
CA MET A 90 6.23 -2.67 -1.76
C MET A 90 7.39 -3.51 -1.22
N LYS A 91 8.18 -4.14 -2.09
CA LYS A 91 9.41 -4.82 -1.69
C LYS A 91 10.44 -3.83 -1.11
N ASP A 92 10.62 -2.68 -1.75
CA ASP A 92 11.53 -1.64 -1.24
C ASP A 92 11.06 -1.14 0.14
N VAL A 93 9.76 -0.89 0.31
CA VAL A 93 9.15 -0.50 1.60
C VAL A 93 9.42 -1.55 2.68
N GLU A 94 9.24 -2.84 2.37
CA GLU A 94 9.48 -3.94 3.33
C GLU A 94 10.96 -4.06 3.71
N GLU A 95 11.87 -3.92 2.75
CA GLU A 95 13.31 -3.97 3.00
C GLU A 95 13.78 -2.82 3.89
N ILE A 96 13.26 -1.61 3.67
CA ILE A 96 13.55 -0.43 4.50
C ILE A 96 13.04 -0.66 5.93
N TYR A 97 11.80 -1.12 6.09
CA TYR A 97 11.22 -1.42 7.39
C TYR A 97 12.09 -2.43 8.17
N LYS A 98 12.47 -3.54 7.52
CA LYS A 98 13.34 -4.57 8.11
C LYS A 98 14.70 -4.02 8.56
N LYS A 99 15.33 -3.17 7.74
CA LYS A 99 16.63 -2.53 8.06
C LYS A 99 16.52 -1.60 9.27
N ASN A 100 15.44 -0.82 9.34
CA ASN A 100 15.21 0.11 10.45
C ASN A 100 15.00 -0.68 11.76
N THR A 101 14.15 -1.71 11.75
CA THR A 101 13.91 -2.54 12.95
C THR A 101 15.15 -3.32 13.40
N ALA A 102 16.02 -3.73 12.47
CA ALA A 102 17.28 -4.40 12.80
C ALA A 102 18.28 -3.45 13.46
N THR A 103 18.36 -2.20 12.98
CA THR A 103 19.26 -1.18 13.52
C THR A 103 18.87 -0.80 14.95
N GLU A 104 17.58 -0.56 15.20
CA GLU A 104 17.08 -0.21 16.55
C GLU A 104 17.37 -1.31 17.59
N LYS A 105 17.26 -2.59 17.20
CA LYS A 105 17.58 -3.72 18.09
C LYS A 105 19.06 -3.83 18.42
N ALA A 106 19.95 -3.42 17.51
CA ALA A 106 21.39 -3.47 17.73
C ALA A 106 21.89 -2.38 18.68
N GLU A 107 21.21 -1.21 18.71
CA GLU A 107 21.56 -0.10 19.61
C GLU A 107 21.08 -0.28 21.06
N LEU A 108 20.15 -1.23 21.29
CA LEU A 108 19.60 -1.58 22.60
C LEU A 108 20.37 -2.71 23.33
N LEU A 109 21.45 -3.23 22.74
CA LEU A 109 22.31 -4.31 23.27
C LEU A 109 23.71 -3.78 23.63
#